data_AF-A0A3G6IWX5-F1
#
_entry.id   AF-A0A3G6IWX5-F1
#
_cell.length_a   1.000
_cell.length_b   1.000
_cell.length_c   1.000
_cell.angle_alpha   90.00
_cell.angle_beta   90.00
_cell.angle_gamma   90.00
#
_symmetry.space_group_name_H-M   'P 1'
#
loop_
_entity.id
_entity.type
_entity.pdbx_description
1 polymer ?
#
loop_
_entity_poly.entity_id
_entity_poly.type
_entity_poly.pdbx_seq_one_letter_code
_entity_poly.pdbx_strand_id
1 'polypeptide(L)'
;MIARRIGDDQGSATVVALGIALALSLMLGIILAIANTYIQAHKAQVAADMGAIAGAQALAQGQWACPKVQEVISANGARMSLCIEEGQDVRVAATVGRQVAQAKAGPI
;
A
#
# COMPACT_ATOMS: atom_id res chain seq x y z
N MET A 1 1.33 -66.67 -3.37
CA MET A 1 1.89 -65.71 -2.39
C MET A 1 2.43 -64.52 -3.16
N ILE A 2 1.72 -63.38 -3.15
CA ILE A 2 2.21 -62.15 -3.78
C ILE A 2 2.93 -61.36 -2.69
N ALA A 3 4.25 -61.39 -2.69
CA ALA A 3 5.06 -60.56 -1.80
C ALA A 3 5.00 -59.10 -2.30
N ARG A 4 4.13 -58.31 -1.69
CA ARG A 4 4.12 -56.85 -1.87
C ARG A 4 5.43 -56.30 -1.28
N ARG A 5 6.31 -55.77 -2.12
CA ARG A 5 7.46 -55.00 -1.63
C ARG A 5 6.92 -53.73 -0.98
N ILE A 6 6.86 -53.70 0.35
CA ILE A 6 6.82 -52.46 1.11
C ILE A 6 8.27 -51.95 1.13
N GLY A 7 8.71 -51.44 -0.01
CA GLY A 7 10.04 -50.88 -0.17
C GLY A 7 10.02 -49.43 0.28
N ASP A 8 10.66 -49.14 1.41
CA ASP A 8 11.42 -47.91 1.69
C ASP A 8 10.80 -46.54 1.32
N ASP A 9 9.48 -46.39 1.41
CA ASP A 9 8.77 -45.13 1.08
C ASP A 9 8.83 -44.07 2.21
N GLN A 10 9.43 -44.39 3.36
CA GLN A 10 9.47 -43.50 4.52
C GLN A 10 10.23 -42.19 4.23
N GLY A 11 11.23 -42.21 3.34
CA GLY A 11 11.96 -41.02 2.89
C GLY A 11 11.27 -40.25 1.75
N SER A 12 10.60 -40.95 0.83
CA SER A 12 9.93 -40.33 -0.33
C SER A 12 8.76 -39.44 0.11
N ALA A 13 7.95 -39.92 1.04
CA ALA A 13 6.81 -39.16 1.57
C ALA A 13 7.25 -37.86 2.26
N THR A 14 8.39 -37.86 2.97
CA THR A 14 8.94 -36.66 3.61
C THR A 14 9.49 -35.68 2.60
N VAL A 15 10.18 -36.14 1.55
CA VAL A 15 10.68 -35.25 0.48
C VAL A 15 9.51 -34.58 -0.26
N VAL A 16 8.46 -35.33 -0.59
CA VAL A 16 7.26 -34.77 -1.23
C VAL A 16 6.57 -33.77 -0.31
N ALA A 17 6.40 -34.09 0.98
CA ALA A 17 5.80 -33.19 1.95
C ALA A 17 6.59 -31.88 2.09
N LEU A 18 7.93 -31.97 2.17
CA LEU A 18 8.82 -30.80 2.18
C LEU A 18 8.69 -29.98 0.90
N GLY A 19 8.64 -30.63 -0.27
CA GLY A 19 8.44 -29.96 -1.55
C GLY A 19 7.14 -29.16 -1.62
N ILE A 20 6.03 -29.74 -1.16
CA ILE A 20 4.73 -29.07 -1.09
C ILE A 20 4.78 -27.91 -0.09
N ALA A 21 5.33 -28.13 1.11
CA ALA A 21 5.45 -27.08 2.13
C ALA A 21 6.29 -25.89 1.63
N LEU A 22 7.40 -26.16 0.93
CA LEU A 22 8.22 -25.13 0.29
C LEU A 22 7.45 -24.39 -0.81
N ALA A 23 6.75 -25.11 -1.69
CA ALA A 23 5.95 -24.49 -2.75
C ALA A 23 4.85 -23.56 -2.18
N LEU A 24 4.13 -24.02 -1.16
CA LEU A 24 3.11 -23.22 -0.48
C LEU A 24 3.71 -22.01 0.23
N SER A 25 4.86 -22.17 0.88
CA SER A 25 5.56 -21.08 1.57
C SER A 25 6.03 -20.00 0.59
N LEU A 26 6.57 -20.41 -0.57
CA LEU A 26 6.98 -19.49 -1.63
C LEU A 26 5.77 -18.76 -2.22
N MET A 27 4.69 -19.49 -2.52
CA MET A 27 3.45 -18.90 -3.02
C MET A 27 2.89 -17.86 -2.05
N LEU A 28 2.83 -18.19 -0.75
CA LEU A 28 2.41 -17.25 0.28
C LEU A 28 3.33 -16.03 0.36
N GLY A 29 4.66 -16.24 0.32
CA GLY A 29 5.63 -15.14 0.33
C GLY A 29 5.43 -14.16 -0.83
N ILE A 30 5.16 -14.68 -2.04
CA ILE A 30 4.86 -13.86 -3.23
C ILE A 30 3.57 -13.07 -3.02
N ILE A 31 2.50 -13.72 -2.56
CA ILE A 31 1.21 -13.05 -2.31
C ILE A 31 1.37 -11.93 -1.28
N LEU A 32 2.09 -12.16 -0.18
CA LEU A 32 2.33 -11.15 0.85
C LEU A 32 3.16 -9.98 0.33
N ALA A 33 4.18 -10.24 -0.49
CA ALA A 33 4.98 -9.18 -1.11
C ALA A 33 4.12 -8.28 -2.01
N ILE A 34 3.26 -8.88 -2.83
CA ILE A 34 2.31 -8.17 -3.70
C ILE A 34 1.27 -7.40 -2.87
N ALA A 35 0.67 -8.04 -1.86
CA ALA A 35 -0.31 -7.39 -1.01
C ALA A 35 0.26 -6.14 -0.33
N ASN A 36 1.50 -6.21 0.16
CA ASN A 36 2.16 -5.07 0.80
C ASN A 36 2.35 -3.90 -0.18
N THR A 37 2.70 -4.13 -1.45
CA THR A 37 2.84 -3.03 -2.42
C THR A 37 1.50 -2.33 -2.68
N TYR A 38 0.42 -3.09 -2.83
CA TYR A 38 -0.94 -2.54 -3.01
C TYR A 38 -1.41 -1.76 -1.78
N ILE A 39 -1.18 -2.28 -0.57
CA ILE A 39 -1.56 -1.58 0.67
C ILE A 39 -0.87 -0.22 0.76
N GLN A 40 0.43 -0.15 0.44
CA GLN A 40 1.16 1.12 0.49
C GLN A 40 0.67 2.10 -0.59
N ALA A 41 0.34 1.62 -1.78
CA ALA A 41 -0.21 2.46 -2.84
C ALA A 41 -1.58 3.02 -2.44
N HIS A 42 -2.46 2.18 -1.87
CA HIS A 42 -3.76 2.61 -1.41
C HIS A 42 -3.68 3.62 -0.26
N LYS A 43 -2.79 3.39 0.72
CA LYS A 43 -2.54 4.35 1.80
C LYS A 43 -2.04 5.70 1.28
N ALA A 44 -1.15 5.69 0.29
CA ALA A 44 -0.70 6.94 -0.34
C ALA A 44 -1.87 7.68 -1.00
N GLN A 45 -2.75 6.97 -1.72
CA GLN A 45 -3.91 7.56 -2.38
C GLN A 45 -4.89 8.17 -1.38
N VAL A 46 -5.26 7.44 -0.34
CA VAL A 46 -6.17 7.95 0.72
C VAL A 46 -5.60 9.19 1.38
N ALA A 47 -4.31 9.21 1.69
CA ALA A 47 -3.65 10.38 2.27
C ALA A 47 -3.63 11.59 1.32
N ALA A 48 -3.41 11.35 0.01
CA ALA A 48 -3.46 12.41 -0.99
C ALA A 48 -4.88 12.99 -1.14
N ASP A 49 -5.89 12.13 -1.23
CA ASP A 49 -7.30 12.54 -1.40
C ASP A 49 -7.79 13.36 -0.20
N MET A 50 -7.54 12.87 1.03
CA MET A 50 -7.89 13.62 2.24
C MET A 50 -7.10 14.91 2.38
N GLY A 51 -5.80 14.89 2.03
CA GLY A 51 -4.97 16.08 1.99
C GLY A 51 -5.54 17.13 1.02
N ALA A 52 -5.90 16.74 -0.20
CA ALA A 52 -6.45 17.63 -1.20
C ALA A 52 -7.78 18.26 -0.72
N ILE A 53 -8.72 17.48 -0.19
CA ILE A 53 -10.00 17.99 0.34
C ILE A 53 -9.76 18.97 1.49
N ALA A 54 -8.86 18.63 2.42
CA ALA A 54 -8.54 19.50 3.55
C ALA A 54 -7.89 20.81 3.11
N GLY A 55 -7.00 20.77 2.11
CA GLY A 55 -6.41 21.97 1.52
C GLY A 55 -7.44 22.82 0.79
N ALA A 56 -8.35 22.22 0.02
CA ALA A 56 -9.44 22.93 -0.63
C ALA A 56 -10.38 23.60 0.39
N GLN A 57 -10.70 22.91 1.49
CA GLN A 57 -11.47 23.47 2.60
C GLN A 57 -10.74 24.64 3.29
N ALA A 58 -9.42 24.56 3.47
CA ALA A 58 -8.62 25.65 4.02
C ALA A 58 -8.64 26.87 3.09
N LEU A 59 -8.47 26.68 1.77
CA LEU A 59 -8.60 27.76 0.78
C LEU A 59 -9.98 28.42 0.84
N ALA A 60 -11.05 27.62 0.94
CA ALA A 60 -12.42 28.12 1.06
C ALA A 60 -12.64 28.96 2.34
N GLN A 61 -11.85 28.74 3.39
CA GLN A 61 -11.86 29.52 4.63
C GLN A 61 -10.90 30.72 4.61
N GLY A 62 -10.22 30.97 3.48
CA GLY A 62 -9.21 32.03 3.36
C GLY A 62 -7.90 31.70 4.10
N GLN A 63 -7.65 30.43 4.38
CA GLN A 63 -6.43 29.94 5.01
C GLN A 63 -5.46 29.36 3.98
N TRP A 64 -4.20 29.19 4.38
CA TRP A 64 -3.16 28.59 3.54
C TRP A 64 -3.38 27.08 3.48
N ALA A 65 -3.34 26.49 2.29
CA ALA A 65 -3.68 25.08 2.10
C ALA A 65 -2.59 24.17 2.65
N CYS A 66 -1.33 24.42 2.27
CA CYS A 66 -0.23 23.47 2.50
C CYS A 66 0.05 23.12 3.98
N PRO A 67 -0.05 24.05 4.95
CA PRO A 67 0.02 23.68 6.37
C PRO A 67 -1.06 22.67 6.78
N LYS A 68 -2.30 22.85 6.28
CA LYS A 68 -3.40 21.93 6.61
C LYS A 68 -3.26 20.58 5.90
N VAL A 69 -2.80 20.59 4.65
CA VAL A 69 -2.45 19.38 3.90
C VAL A 69 -1.39 18.57 4.65
N GLN A 70 -0.33 19.23 5.14
CA GLN A 70 0.75 18.58 5.89
C GLN A 70 0.26 17.88 7.16
N GLU A 71 -0.61 18.54 7.92
CA GLU A 71 -1.26 17.97 9.11
C GLU A 71 -2.01 16.68 8.75
N VAL A 72 -2.89 16.74 7.74
CA VAL A 72 -3.73 15.60 7.33
C VAL A 72 -2.89 14.46 6.74
N ILE A 73 -1.89 14.75 5.92
CA ILE A 73 -1.00 13.72 5.37
C ILE A 73 -0.22 13.01 6.49
N SER A 74 0.30 13.77 7.46
CA SER A 74 1.05 13.20 8.58
C SER A 74 0.18 12.35 9.50
N ALA A 75 -1.07 12.78 9.76
CA ALA A 75 -2.06 12.02 10.51
C ALA A 75 -2.43 10.69 9.83
N ASN A 76 -2.32 10.62 8.50
CA ASN A 76 -2.53 9.40 7.71
C ASN A 76 -1.27 8.52 7.58
N GLY A 77 -0.19 8.84 8.29
CA GLY A 77 1.06 8.07 8.25
C GLY A 77 1.80 8.15 6.91
N ALA A 78 1.54 9.19 6.13
CA ALA A 78 2.22 9.47 4.87
C ALA A 78 3.16 10.68 5.01
N ARG A 79 4.05 10.86 4.03
CA ARG A 79 4.89 12.06 3.91
C ARG A 79 4.42 12.91 2.74
N MET A 80 4.32 14.22 2.94
CA MET A 80 3.97 15.15 1.88
C MET A 80 5.18 15.35 0.98
N SER A 81 5.05 15.02 -0.30
CA SER A 81 6.12 15.21 -1.29
C SER A 81 5.86 16.39 -2.22
N LEU A 82 4.61 16.86 -2.30
CA LEU A 82 4.21 18.02 -3.08
C LEU A 82 2.98 18.68 -2.45
N CYS A 83 2.96 20.00 -2.43
CA CYS A 83 1.74 20.79 -2.26
C CYS A 83 1.85 22.05 -3.13
N ILE A 84 0.92 22.23 -4.05
CA ILE A 84 0.84 23.40 -4.94
C ILE A 84 -0.57 23.96 -4.87
N GLU A 85 -0.66 25.25 -4.58
CA GLU A 85 -1.91 26.02 -4.69
C GLU A 85 -2.03 26.56 -6.12
N GLU A 86 -3.09 26.16 -6.83
CA GLU A 86 -3.38 26.52 -8.22
C GLU A 86 -4.68 27.35 -8.25
N GLY A 87 -4.59 28.62 -7.85
CA GLY A 87 -5.76 29.51 -7.79
C GLY A 87 -6.71 29.11 -6.65
N GLN A 88 -7.85 28.51 -6.99
CA GLN A 88 -8.80 27.97 -6.00
C GLN A 88 -8.64 26.46 -5.77
N ASP A 89 -7.75 25.81 -6.53
CA ASP A 89 -7.47 24.39 -6.37
C ASP A 89 -6.18 24.16 -5.57
N VAL A 90 -6.06 22.98 -4.98
CA VAL A 90 -4.82 22.48 -4.39
C VAL A 90 -4.46 21.13 -5.00
N ARG A 91 -3.21 20.98 -5.42
CA ARG A 91 -2.61 19.71 -5.87
C ARG A 91 -1.66 19.20 -4.82
N VAL A 92 -1.84 17.94 -4.45
CA VAL A 92 -1.16 17.31 -3.32
C VAL A 92 -0.53 16.01 -3.77
N ALA A 93 0.67 15.72 -3.27
CA ALA A 93 1.28 14.39 -3.38
C ALA A 93 1.64 13.82 -2.00
N ALA A 94 1.25 12.57 -1.77
CA ALA A 94 1.53 11.83 -0.55
C ALA A 94 2.38 10.59 -0.86
N THR A 95 3.32 10.27 0.03
CA THR A 95 4.26 9.16 -0.12
C THR A 95 4.14 8.20 1.06
N VAL A 96 3.96 6.91 0.76
CA VAL A 96 3.97 5.81 1.75
C VAL A 96 4.94 4.72 1.26
N GLY A 97 6.02 4.50 2.02
CA GLY A 97 7.12 3.64 1.57
C GLY A 97 7.72 4.16 0.25
N ARG A 98 7.61 3.35 -0.81
CA ARG A 98 8.05 3.70 -2.18
C ARG A 98 6.92 4.18 -3.10
N GLN A 99 5.68 4.16 -2.61
CA GLN A 99 4.51 4.52 -3.41
C GLN A 99 4.23 6.00 -3.24
N VAL A 100 3.95 6.67 -4.35
CA VAL A 100 3.57 8.09 -4.40
C VAL A 100 2.21 8.17 -5.08
N ALA A 101 1.29 8.91 -4.48
CA ALA A 101 -0.02 9.19 -5.04
C ALA A 101 -0.23 10.69 -5.10
N GLN A 102 -1.06 11.13 -6.04
CA GLN A 102 -1.44 12.52 -6.20
C GLN A 102 -2.95 12.68 -6.24
N ALA A 103 -3.42 13.80 -5.71
CA ALA A 103 -4.81 14.21 -5.75
C ALA A 103 -4.91 15.71 -5.97
N LYS A 104 -6.03 16.16 -6.53
CA LYS A 104 -6.36 17.56 -6.73
C LYS A 104 -7.79 17.80 -6.29
N ALA A 105 -8.02 18.88 -5.55
CA ALA A 105 -9.36 19.30 -5.13
C ALA A 105 -9.49 20.82 -5.27
N GLY A 106 -10.69 21.25 -5.63
CA GLY A 106 -11.09 22.65 -5.79
C GLY A 106 -12.26 23.01 -4.88
N PRO A 107 -12.83 24.22 -5.03
CA PRO A 107 -13.97 24.65 -4.23
C PRO A 107 -15.18 23.71 -4.42
N ILE A 108 -15.87 23.43 -3.32
CA ILE A 108 -17.16 22.70 -3.28
C ILE A 108 -18.33 23.56 -3.73
#